data_AF-A0A7H8S3W5-F1
#
_entry.id   AF-A0A7H8S3W5-F1
#
_cell.length_a   1.000
_cell.length_b   1.000
_cell.length_c   1.000
_cell.angle_alpha   90.00
_cell.angle_beta   90.00
_cell.angle_gamma   90.00
#
_symmetry.space_group_name_H-M   'P 1'
#
loop_
_entity.id
_entity.type
_entity.pdbx_description
1 polymer ?
#
loop_
_entity_poly.entity_id
_entity_poly.type
_entity_poly.pdbx_seq_one_letter_code
_entity_poly.pdbx_strand_id
1 'polypeptide(L)' 'MRSFYHYALTYRGRETDDKSRLADWMFFDHDFPKQSADYHEISNYPRVEQPFTNALAVFE' A
#
# COMPACT_ATOMS: atom_id res chain seq x y z
N MET A 1 12.44 -12.95 4.14
CA MET A 1 12.16 -11.74 4.94
C MET A 1 10.70 -11.33 4.70
N ARG A 2 10.03 -10.65 5.62
CA ARG A 2 8.68 -10.10 5.38
C ARG A 2 8.83 -8.61 5.03
N SER A 3 8.54 -8.24 3.78
CA SER A 3 8.54 -6.83 3.34
C SER A 3 7.30 -6.10 3.86
N PHE A 4 7.30 -4.76 3.79
CA PHE A 4 6.12 -3.93 4.09
C PHE A 4 4.87 -4.40 3.33
N TYR A 5 5.03 -4.78 2.06
CA TYR A 5 3.95 -5.36 1.25
C TYR A 5 3.29 -6.58 1.91
N HIS A 6 4.06 -7.51 2.49
CA HIS A 6 3.51 -8.67 3.19
C HIS A 6 2.70 -8.28 4.44
N TYR A 7 3.06 -7.17 5.10
CA TYR A 7 2.29 -6.61 6.21
C TYR A 7 1.00 -5.93 5.69
N ALA A 8 1.09 -5.12 4.64
CA ALA A 8 -0.07 -4.48 4.00
C ALA A 8 -1.12 -5.52 3.55
N LEU A 9 -0.69 -6.64 2.96
CA LEU A 9 -1.60 -7.73 2.55
C LEU A 9 -2.43 -8.32 3.70
N THR A 10 -2.05 -8.14 4.98
CA THR A 10 -2.86 -8.59 6.13
C THR A 10 -4.14 -7.79 6.38
N TYR A 11 -4.31 -6.66 5.68
CA TYR A 11 -5.50 -5.80 5.74
C TYR A 11 -6.52 -6.09 4.63
N ARG A 12 -6.16 -6.87 3.61
CA ARG A 12 -7.05 -7.20 2.48
C ARG A 12 -8.30 -7.97 2.90
N GLY A 13 -9.40 -7.74 2.19
CA GLY A 13 -10.66 -8.48 2.38
C GLY A 13 -11.36 -8.22 3.72
N ARG A 14 -10.93 -7.20 4.47
CA ARG A 14 -11.70 -6.64 5.60
C ARG A 14 -12.78 -5.70 5.09
N GLU A 15 -13.68 -5.28 5.98
CA GLU A 15 -14.71 -4.26 5.68
C GLU A 15 -14.10 -2.93 5.19
N THR A 16 -14.97 -2.01 4.76
CA THR A 16 -14.71 -0.75 4.03
C THR A 16 -13.94 0.31 4.81
N ASP A 17 -12.83 -0.08 5.41
CA ASP A 17 -11.77 0.78 5.95
C ASP A 17 -10.77 1.12 4.85
N ASP A 18 -10.23 2.34 4.87
CA ASP A 18 -9.29 2.77 3.84
C ASP A 18 -7.99 1.94 3.83
N LYS A 19 -7.61 1.29 4.95
CA LYS A 19 -6.45 0.38 4.99
C LYS A 19 -6.70 -0.89 4.17
N SER A 20 -7.93 -1.42 4.18
CA SER A 20 -8.35 -2.51 3.31
C SER A 20 -8.22 -2.10 1.85
N ARG A 21 -8.72 -0.91 1.52
CA ARG A 21 -8.67 -0.31 0.17
C ARG A 21 -7.25 -0.09 -0.32
N LEU A 22 -6.36 0.42 0.54
CA LEU A 22 -4.94 0.62 0.23
C LEU A 22 -4.23 -0.72 -0.03
N ALA A 23 -4.51 -1.73 0.80
CA ALA A 23 -3.94 -3.07 0.66
C ALA A 23 -4.43 -3.81 -0.59
N ASP A 24 -5.69 -3.64 -0.98
CA ASP A 24 -6.21 -4.18 -2.24
C ASP A 24 -5.62 -3.45 -3.46
N TRP A 25 -5.49 -2.11 -3.41
CA TRP A 25 -4.79 -1.38 -4.48
C TRP A 25 -3.33 -1.85 -4.65
N MET A 26 -2.54 -1.92 -3.56
CA MET A 26 -1.16 -2.42 -3.60
C MET A 26 -1.05 -3.85 -4.17
N PHE A 27 -2.11 -4.67 -4.04
CA PHE A 27 -2.15 -6.02 -4.58
C PHE A 27 -2.44 -6.06 -6.09
N PHE A 28 -3.39 -5.24 -6.55
CA PHE A 28 -3.75 -5.17 -7.98
C PHE A 28 -2.74 -4.38 -8.82
N ASP A 29 -2.05 -3.42 -8.22
CA ASP A 29 -0.91 -2.74 -8.82
C ASP A 29 0.24 -3.75 -9.01
N HIS A 30 0.77 -3.82 -10.25
CA HIS A 30 1.86 -4.74 -10.60
C HIS A 30 3.25 -4.13 -10.39
N ASP A 31 3.37 -2.80 -10.54
CA ASP A 31 4.59 -2.02 -10.48
C ASP A 31 4.94 -1.56 -9.05
N PHE A 32 3.98 -1.66 -8.11
CA PHE A 32 4.23 -1.43 -6.68
C PHE A 32 5.47 -2.22 -6.18
N PRO A 33 6.40 -1.61 -5.41
CA PRO A 33 7.69 -2.21 -5.03
C PRO A 33 7.58 -3.30 -3.94
N LYS A 34 6.98 -4.43 -4.29
CA LYS A 34 6.60 -5.56 -3.38
C LYS A 34 7.75 -6.16 -2.57
N GLN A 35 8.98 -6.09 -3.09
CA GLN A 35 10.19 -6.61 -2.45
C GLN A 35 11.06 -5.55 -1.80
N SER A 36 10.74 -4.27 -1.94
CA SER A 36 11.54 -3.21 -1.34
C SER A 36 11.46 -3.22 0.19
N ALA A 37 12.53 -2.73 0.79
CA ALA A 37 12.64 -2.40 2.21
C ALA A 37 13.01 -0.92 2.40
N ASP A 38 13.14 -0.15 1.32
CA ASP A 38 13.45 1.28 1.39
C ASP A 38 12.17 2.09 1.67
N TYR A 39 12.17 2.81 2.78
CA TYR A 39 11.01 3.60 3.20
C TYR A 39 10.70 4.75 2.22
N HIS A 40 11.72 5.35 1.60
CA HIS A 40 11.54 6.48 0.70
C HIS A 40 10.87 6.04 -0.61
N GLU A 41 11.31 4.92 -1.19
CA GLU A 41 10.68 4.30 -2.36
C GLU A 41 9.22 3.92 -2.08
N ILE A 42 8.97 3.20 -0.97
CA ILE A 42 7.63 2.69 -0.63
C ILE A 42 6.65 3.82 -0.27
N SER A 43 7.11 4.89 0.39
CA SER A 43 6.26 6.04 0.76
C SER A 43 6.05 7.04 -0.38
N ASN A 44 7.00 7.15 -1.33
CA ASN A 44 6.86 8.02 -2.48
C ASN A 44 5.93 7.43 -3.56
N TYR A 45 5.85 6.10 -3.67
CA TYR A 45 5.03 5.46 -4.72
C TYR A 45 3.51 5.81 -4.61
N PRO A 46 2.82 5.65 -3.46
CA PRO A 46 1.42 6.10 -3.32
C PRO A 46 1.22 7.62 -3.43
N ARG A 47 2.29 8.41 -3.17
CA ARG A 47 2.28 9.87 -3.28
C ARG A 47 2.25 10.34 -4.74
N VAL A 48 2.85 9.58 -5.65
CA VAL A 48 2.82 9.83 -7.09
C VAL A 48 1.53 9.32 -7.71
N GLU A 49 1.17 8.05 -7.45
CA GLU A 49 0.01 7.39 -8.08
C GLU A 49 -1.35 7.91 -7.58
N GLN A 50 -1.44 8.41 -6.34
CA GLN A 50 -2.66 8.95 -5.73
C GLN A 50 -3.93 8.09 -5.95
N PRO A 51 -3.93 6.80 -5.54
CA PRO A 51 -4.94 5.83 -5.93
C PRO A 51 -6.36 6.15 -5.43
N PHE A 52 -6.49 6.94 -4.35
CA PHE A 52 -7.76 7.45 -3.83
C PHE A 52 -7.53 8.52 -2.75
N THR A 53 -8.62 9.17 -2.34
CA THR A 53 -8.75 10.02 -1.14
C THR A 53 -7.62 11.05 -0.99
N ASN A 54 -6.86 11.17 0.11
CA ASN A 54 -6.65 10.42 1.37
C ASN A 54 -5.72 9.18 1.44
N ALA A 55 -5.33 8.51 0.35
CA ALA A 55 -4.46 7.32 0.40
C ALA A 55 -3.12 7.57 1.13
N LEU A 56 -2.56 8.77 0.98
CA LEU A 56 -1.39 9.25 1.73
C LEU A 56 -1.61 9.24 3.25
N ALA A 57 -2.74 9.76 3.72
CA ALA A 57 -3.07 9.84 5.15
C ALA A 57 -3.42 8.46 5.78
N VAL A 58 -3.54 7.44 4.94
CA VAL A 58 -3.82 6.04 5.32
C VAL A 58 -2.54 5.21 5.32
N PHE A 59 -1.51 5.69 4.60
CA PHE A 59 -0.17 5.10 4.54
C PHE A 59 0.71 5.52 5.73
N GLU A 60 0.60 6.78 6.16
CA GLU A 60 1.31 7.36 7.33
C GLU A 60 0.78 6.79 8.68
#